data_AF-A0A6N6L440-F1
#
_entry.id   AF-A0A6N6L440-F1
#
_cell.length_a   1.000
_cell.length_b   1.000
_cell.length_c   1.000
_cell.angle_alpha   90.00
_cell.angle_beta   90.00
_cell.angle_gamma   90.00
#
_symmetry.space_group_name_H-M   'P 1'
#
loop_
_entity.id
_entity.type
_entity.pdbx_description
1 polymer ?
#
loop_
_entity_poly.entity_id
_entity_poly.type
_entity_poly.pdbx_seq_one_letter_code
_entity_poly.pdbx_strand_id
1 'polypeptide(L)'
;MGARMQSAFKLVLGSSILLFFLAACSGSTQSSLEDASPASVDGIEEEDYEIVTLLPRDAIPAIDNPRFLSASEADEEYAPEELVMGVEFNGDARAYSVSFLSGHEIVNDTVGGRKISVTW
;
A
#
# COMPACT_ATOMS: atom_id res chain seq x y z
N MET A 1 52.21 15.23 16.28
CA MET A 1 52.58 16.48 16.98
C MET A 1 51.55 17.53 16.59
N GLY A 2 50.51 17.88 17.33
CA GLY A 2 50.24 17.76 18.76
C GLY A 2 49.70 19.12 19.23
N ALA A 3 48.39 19.18 19.46
CA ALA A 3 47.64 20.18 20.23
C ALA A 3 47.50 21.63 19.70
N ARG A 4 46.26 21.97 19.29
CA ARG A 4 45.69 23.31 19.36
C ARG A 4 45.34 23.63 20.82
N MET A 5 45.81 24.77 21.31
CA MET A 5 45.58 25.26 22.67
C MET A 5 44.24 26.01 22.75
N GLN A 6 43.52 25.74 23.84
CA GLN A 6 42.17 26.21 24.17
C GLN A 6 42.17 27.58 24.87
N SER A 7 41.08 28.34 24.71
CA SER A 7 40.41 29.13 25.77
C SER A 7 39.18 29.81 25.13
N ALA A 8 37.94 29.37 25.33
CA ALA A 8 37.10 29.39 26.55
C ALA A 8 36.33 30.72 26.75
N PHE A 9 35.04 30.53 27.06
CA PHE A 9 34.16 31.37 27.89
C PHE A 9 33.35 32.52 27.25
N LYS A 10 32.04 32.30 27.10
CA LYS A 10 30.90 32.95 27.79
C LYS A 10 29.63 32.70 26.97
N LEU A 11 28.74 31.81 27.40
CA LEU A 11 27.66 32.07 28.36
C LEU A 11 26.76 33.25 27.92
N VAL A 12 25.64 32.93 27.28
CA VAL A 12 24.42 33.73 27.38
C VAL A 12 23.33 32.79 27.87
N LEU A 13 23.07 32.91 29.16
CA LEU A 13 21.92 32.36 29.87
C LEU A 13 20.82 33.43 29.85
N GLY A 14 19.56 33.02 29.71
CA GLY A 14 18.39 33.85 30.01
C GLY A 14 17.58 34.22 28.76
N SER A 15 16.25 34.24 28.78
CA SER A 15 15.33 34.01 29.88
C SER A 15 13.94 33.80 29.28
N SER A 16 13.16 32.98 29.96
CA SER A 16 11.74 33.16 30.25
C SER A 16 10.76 33.49 29.11
N ILE A 17 9.90 32.49 28.90
CA ILE A 17 8.44 32.62 28.95
C ILE A 17 7.84 33.62 27.96
N LEU A 18 7.24 33.05 26.92
CA LEU A 18 5.86 33.41 26.64
C LEU A 18 5.07 32.16 26.31
N LEU A 19 4.36 31.65 27.33
CA LEU A 19 3.15 30.86 27.14
C LEU A 19 2.21 31.71 26.28
N PHE A 20 2.19 31.49 24.97
CA PHE A 20 1.10 31.95 24.14
C PHE A 20 0.02 30.88 24.14
N PHE A 21 -0.96 31.14 25.01
CA PHE A 21 -2.30 30.60 25.09
C PHE A 21 -2.64 29.51 24.06
N LEU A 22 -2.90 28.33 24.60
CA LEU A 22 -3.87 27.38 24.07
C LEU A 22 -5.19 28.13 23.83
N ALA A 23 -5.36 28.74 22.67
CA ALA A 23 -6.67 29.07 22.16
C ALA A 23 -7.31 27.73 21.78
N ALA A 24 -7.92 27.09 22.78
CA ALA A 24 -8.94 26.09 22.56
C ALA A 24 -10.06 26.80 21.78
N CYS A 25 -9.97 26.79 20.46
CA CYS A 25 -11.14 26.93 19.63
C CYS A 25 -12.01 25.71 19.92
N SER A 26 -12.89 25.83 20.92
CA SER A 26 -14.12 25.05 21.00
C SER A 26 -15.03 25.48 19.85
N GLY A 27 -14.54 25.29 18.63
CA GLY A 27 -15.34 25.20 17.44
C GLY A 27 -15.56 23.72 17.22
N SER A 28 -16.45 23.11 18.01
CA SER A 28 -17.20 21.96 17.52
C SER A 28 -18.06 22.49 16.37
N THR A 29 -17.44 22.70 15.21
CA THR A 29 -18.15 22.56 13.95
C THR A 29 -18.50 21.09 13.93
N GLN A 30 -19.71 20.78 14.39
CA GLN A 30 -20.37 19.57 13.98
C GLN A 30 -20.35 19.63 12.45
N SER A 31 -19.38 18.95 11.85
CA SER A 31 -19.65 18.31 10.58
C SER A 31 -20.78 17.36 10.93
N SER A 32 -22.00 17.87 10.88
CA SER A 32 -23.16 17.03 10.70
C SER A 32 -22.73 16.13 9.57
N LEU A 33 -22.54 14.85 9.87
CA LEU A 33 -22.75 13.86 8.86
C LEU A 33 -24.21 14.12 8.50
N GLU A 34 -24.45 15.02 7.54
CA GLU A 34 -25.52 14.81 6.60
C GLU A 34 -25.15 13.47 6.00
N ASP A 35 -25.59 12.43 6.72
CA ASP A 35 -25.89 11.14 6.18
C ASP A 35 -26.73 11.49 4.97
N ALA A 36 -26.07 11.55 3.82
CA ALA A 36 -26.74 11.66 2.55
C ALA A 36 -27.49 10.34 2.49
N SER A 37 -28.68 10.33 3.10
CA SER A 37 -29.68 9.30 2.97
C SER A 37 -29.68 9.03 1.48
N PRO A 38 -29.24 7.84 1.03
CA PRO A 38 -29.22 7.56 -0.38
C PRO A 38 -30.62 7.89 -0.86
N ALA A 39 -30.71 8.78 -1.86
CA ALA A 39 -31.99 9.16 -2.45
C ALA A 39 -32.76 7.86 -2.65
N SER A 40 -33.95 7.76 -2.05
CA SER A 40 -34.76 6.55 -2.13
C SER A 40 -34.93 6.24 -3.60
N VAL A 41 -34.22 5.21 -4.07
CA VAL A 41 -34.41 4.71 -5.42
C VAL A 41 -35.73 3.97 -5.35
N ASP A 42 -36.82 4.72 -5.46
CA ASP A 42 -38.17 4.19 -5.53
C ASP A 42 -38.21 3.21 -6.72
N GLY A 43 -38.28 1.91 -6.42
CA GLY A 43 -38.40 0.85 -7.42
C GLY A 43 -37.28 -0.19 -7.48
N ILE A 44 -36.34 -0.23 -6.52
CA ILE A 44 -35.56 -1.45 -6.30
C ILE A 44 -36.36 -2.33 -5.34
N GLU A 45 -37.02 -3.36 -5.86
CA GLU A 45 -37.50 -4.47 -5.03
C GLU A 45 -36.26 -5.04 -4.32
N GLU A 46 -36.20 -4.96 -2.98
CA GLU A 46 -35.11 -5.53 -2.20
C GLU A 46 -35.19 -7.06 -2.33
N GLU A 47 -34.52 -7.61 -3.34
CA GLU A 47 -34.33 -9.06 -3.44
C GLU A 47 -33.38 -9.50 -2.31
N ASP A 48 -33.90 -10.32 -1.40
CA ASP A 48 -33.11 -10.93 -0.32
C ASP A 48 -32.12 -11.95 -0.92
N TYR A 49 -30.88 -11.51 -1.17
CA TYR A 49 -29.79 -12.40 -1.56
C TYR A 49 -29.12 -13.03 -0.33
N GLU A 50 -28.93 -14.36 -0.35
CA GLU A 50 -28.13 -15.05 0.66
C GLU A 50 -26.64 -14.98 0.34
N ILE A 51 -25.83 -14.42 1.26
CA ILE A 51 -24.37 -14.46 1.14
C ILE A 51 -23.88 -15.87 1.45
N VAL A 52 -23.40 -16.58 0.44
CA VAL A 52 -22.82 -17.92 0.58
C VAL A 52 -21.30 -17.83 0.57
N THR A 53 -20.66 -18.40 1.60
CA THR A 53 -19.20 -18.51 1.67
C THR A 53 -18.74 -19.78 0.94
N LEU A 54 -18.07 -19.62 -0.21
CA LEU A 54 -17.58 -20.75 -1.01
C LEU A 54 -16.24 -21.32 -0.53
N LEU A 55 -15.36 -20.43 -0.05
CA LEU A 55 -14.02 -20.78 0.40
C LEU A 55 -13.84 -20.37 1.86
N PRO A 56 -13.11 -21.16 2.68
CA PRO A 56 -12.73 -20.70 3.99
C PRO A 56 -11.81 -19.48 3.89
N ARG A 57 -11.66 -18.76 5.00
CA ARG A 57 -10.69 -17.67 5.12
C ARG A 57 -9.30 -18.16 4.69
N ASP A 58 -8.62 -17.36 3.88
CA ASP A 58 -7.25 -17.57 3.38
C ASP A 58 -7.06 -18.83 2.52
N ALA A 59 -8.12 -19.34 1.89
CA ALA A 59 -8.04 -20.49 0.98
C ALA A 59 -7.23 -20.21 -0.31
N ILE A 60 -7.07 -18.94 -0.68
CA ILE A 60 -6.25 -18.48 -1.82
C ILE A 60 -5.08 -17.70 -1.22
N PRO A 61 -3.93 -18.34 -1.00
CA PRO A 61 -2.81 -17.70 -0.35
C PRO A 61 -2.05 -16.81 -1.34
N ALA A 62 -1.71 -15.61 -0.85
CA ALA A 62 -0.79 -14.72 -1.54
C ALA A 62 0.62 -15.34 -1.65
N ILE A 63 1.36 -14.87 -2.65
CA ILE A 63 2.78 -15.24 -2.83
C ILE A 63 3.65 -14.12 -2.25
N ASP A 64 4.37 -14.43 -1.17
CA ASP A 64 5.21 -13.44 -0.48
C ASP A 64 6.69 -13.47 -0.89
N ASN A 65 7.14 -14.57 -1.49
CA ASN A 65 8.52 -14.77 -1.92
C ASN A 65 8.53 -15.30 -3.35
N PRO A 66 8.17 -14.47 -4.34
CA PRO A 66 8.06 -14.90 -5.72
C PRO A 66 9.41 -15.38 -6.26
N ARG A 67 9.36 -16.42 -7.09
CA ARG A 67 10.49 -16.92 -7.87
C ARG A 67 10.13 -16.80 -9.33
N PHE A 68 11.06 -16.27 -10.12
CA PHE A 68 10.86 -16.04 -11.53
C PHE A 68 11.65 -17.05 -12.34
N LEU A 69 11.05 -17.49 -13.44
CA LEU A 69 11.74 -18.18 -14.51
C LEU A 69 12.61 -17.18 -15.27
N SER A 70 13.71 -17.65 -15.85
CA SER A 70 14.38 -16.93 -16.93
C SER A 70 13.49 -16.90 -18.18
N ALA A 71 13.77 -15.99 -19.12
CA ALA A 71 13.01 -15.90 -20.36
C ALA A 71 13.00 -17.23 -21.14
N SER A 72 14.15 -17.92 -21.21
CA SER A 72 14.25 -19.20 -21.91
C SER A 72 13.44 -20.31 -21.23
N GLU A 73 13.39 -20.34 -19.90
CA GLU A 73 12.56 -21.29 -19.17
C GLU A 73 11.07 -20.95 -19.35
N ALA A 74 10.72 -19.67 -19.40
CA ALA A 74 9.35 -19.23 -19.64
C ALA A 74 8.87 -19.59 -21.06
N ASP A 75 9.74 -19.51 -22.08
CA ASP A 75 9.42 -19.93 -23.46
C ASP A 75 9.11 -21.43 -23.58
N GLU A 76 9.62 -22.26 -22.65
CA GLU A 76 9.35 -23.70 -22.57
C GLU A 76 8.06 -24.01 -21.79
N GLU A 77 7.74 -23.22 -20.76
CA GLU A 77 6.62 -23.46 -19.84
C GLU A 77 5.30 -22.82 -20.32
N TYR A 78 5.37 -21.64 -20.94
CA TYR A 78 4.20 -20.85 -21.32
C TYR A 78 4.00 -20.79 -22.83
N ALA A 79 2.74 -20.59 -23.25
CA ALA A 79 2.44 -20.29 -24.65
C ALA A 79 3.05 -18.94 -25.06
N PRO A 80 3.46 -18.76 -26.33
CA PRO A 80 3.99 -17.48 -26.80
C PRO A 80 3.05 -16.28 -26.59
N GLU A 81 1.74 -16.52 -26.52
CA GLU A 81 0.70 -15.52 -26.31
C GLU A 81 0.25 -15.40 -24.84
N GLU A 82 0.99 -15.96 -23.88
CA GLU A 82 0.66 -15.87 -22.45
C GLU A 82 0.45 -14.42 -22.02
N LEU A 83 -0.71 -14.14 -21.43
CA LEU A 83 -1.03 -12.81 -20.94
C LEU A 83 -0.28 -12.57 -19.63
N VAL A 84 0.52 -11.51 -19.62
CA VAL A 84 1.29 -11.12 -18.45
C VAL A 84 0.97 -9.69 -18.02
N MET A 85 0.99 -9.47 -16.71
CA MET A 85 1.18 -8.13 -16.15
C MET A 85 2.67 -7.82 -16.12
N GLY A 86 3.11 -6.85 -16.90
CA GLY A 86 4.50 -6.38 -16.91
C GLY A 86 4.70 -5.24 -15.91
N VAL A 87 5.75 -5.32 -15.10
CA VAL A 87 6.17 -4.23 -14.20
C VAL A 87 7.65 -3.95 -14.42
N GLU A 88 7.99 -2.69 -14.63
CA GLU A 88 9.37 -2.22 -14.63
C GLU A 88 9.53 -1.06 -13.65
N PHE A 89 10.49 -1.17 -12.74
CA PHE A 89 10.86 -0.08 -11.84
C PHE A 89 12.37 -0.05 -11.63
N ASN A 90 13.00 1.12 -11.77
CA ASN A 90 14.46 1.30 -11.64
C ASN A 90 15.29 0.30 -12.50
N GLY A 91 14.82 -0.04 -13.70
CA GLY A 91 15.48 -0.99 -14.61
C GLY A 91 15.33 -2.47 -14.22
N ASP A 92 14.58 -2.76 -13.16
CA ASP A 92 14.20 -4.11 -12.77
C ASP A 92 12.84 -4.45 -13.38
N ALA A 93 12.83 -5.34 -14.37
CA ALA A 93 11.63 -5.75 -15.10
C ALA A 93 11.18 -7.15 -14.65
N ARG A 94 9.87 -7.32 -14.48
CA ARG A 94 9.18 -8.55 -14.11
C ARG A 94 7.93 -8.74 -14.96
N ALA A 95 7.58 -10.00 -15.21
CA ALA A 95 6.34 -10.39 -15.85
C ALA A 95 5.62 -11.40 -14.95
N TYR A 96 4.33 -11.20 -14.72
CA TYR A 96 3.49 -12.06 -13.89
C TYR A 96 2.37 -12.65 -14.76
N SER A 97 2.37 -13.97 -14.94
CA SER A 97 1.33 -14.67 -15.72
C SER A 97 -0.04 -14.48 -15.07
N VAL A 98 -1.00 -14.01 -15.87
CA VAL A 98 -2.39 -13.83 -15.44
C VAL A 98 -3.02 -15.19 -15.13
N SER A 99 -2.76 -16.19 -15.96
CA SER A 99 -3.26 -17.56 -15.75
C SER A 99 -2.78 -18.12 -14.42
N PHE A 100 -1.49 -17.95 -14.10
CA PHE A 100 -0.93 -18.38 -12.83
C PHE A 100 -1.52 -17.62 -11.64
N LEU A 101 -1.71 -16.30 -11.77
CA LEU A 101 -2.31 -15.47 -10.72
C LEU A 101 -3.78 -15.80 -10.46
N SER A 102 -4.52 -16.39 -11.39
CA SER A 102 -5.90 -16.82 -11.12
C SER A 102 -6.01 -17.83 -9.96
N GLY A 103 -4.92 -18.53 -9.61
CA GLY A 103 -4.86 -19.42 -8.44
C GLY A 103 -4.26 -18.80 -7.18
N HIS A 104 -3.70 -17.59 -7.25
CA HIS A 104 -2.95 -16.97 -6.15
C HIS A 104 -3.32 -15.52 -5.85
N GLU A 105 -4.08 -14.85 -6.73
CA GLU A 105 -4.70 -13.51 -6.72
C GLU A 105 -3.83 -12.30 -6.33
N ILE A 106 -2.77 -12.49 -5.54
CA ILE A 106 -1.90 -11.48 -4.97
C ILE A 106 -0.45 -11.99 -4.94
N VAL A 107 0.48 -11.18 -5.45
CA VAL A 107 1.92 -11.35 -5.26
C VAL A 107 2.49 -10.12 -4.57
N ASN A 108 3.08 -10.31 -3.40
CA ASN A 108 3.84 -9.30 -2.70
C ASN A 108 5.30 -9.38 -3.16
N ASP A 109 5.78 -8.36 -3.87
CA ASP A 109 7.13 -8.35 -4.45
C ASP A 109 7.88 -7.06 -4.11
N THR A 110 9.20 -7.07 -4.33
CA THR A 110 10.06 -5.89 -4.32
C THR A 110 10.75 -5.76 -5.68
N VAL A 111 10.26 -4.84 -6.51
CA VAL A 111 10.79 -4.58 -7.85
C VAL A 111 11.58 -3.29 -7.83
N GLY A 112 12.86 -3.33 -8.24
CA GLY A 112 13.71 -2.15 -8.27
C GLY A 112 13.87 -1.46 -6.91
N GLY A 113 13.77 -2.22 -5.81
CA GLY A 113 13.79 -1.71 -4.44
C GLY A 113 12.48 -1.14 -3.91
N ARG A 114 11.39 -1.17 -4.70
CA ARG A 114 10.05 -0.71 -4.29
C ARG A 114 9.17 -1.92 -3.97
N LYS A 115 8.59 -1.93 -2.76
CA LYS A 115 7.54 -2.89 -2.41
C LYS A 115 6.28 -2.61 -3.22
N ILE A 116 5.74 -3.65 -3.84
CA ILE A 116 4.51 -3.62 -4.62
C ILE A 116 3.64 -4.83 -4.30
N SER A 117 2.35 -4.72 -4.63
CA SER A 117 1.43 -5.85 -4.68
C SER A 117 0.85 -5.92 -6.09
N VAL A 118 1.03 -7.04 -6.77
CA VAL A 118 0.40 -7.33 -8.07
C VAL A 118 -0.88 -8.12 -7.80
N THR A 119 -1.99 -7.75 -8.43
CA THR A 119 -3.30 -8.38 -8.23
C THR A 119 -4.02 -8.58 -9.56
N TRP A 120 -4.86 -9.62 -9.64
CA TRP A 120 -5.65 -10.03 -10.79
C TRP A 120 -7.12 -10.17 -10.41
#